data_AF-A0A968ZFE1-F1
#
_entry.id   AF-A0A968ZFE1-F1
#
_cell.length_a   1.000
_cell.length_b   1.000
_cell.length_c   1.000
_cell.angle_alpha   90.00
_cell.angle_beta   90.00
_cell.angle_gamma   90.00
#
_symmetry.space_group_name_H-M   'P 1'
#
loop_
_entity.id
_entity.type
_entity.pdbx_description
1 polymer ?
#
loop_
_entity_poly.entity_id
_entity_poly.type
_entity_poly.pdbx_seq_one_letter_code
_entity_poly.pdbx_strand_id
1 'polypeptide(L)'
;MNERTNRETRALTYDELLLDFVTRLDRHRAGRMACELHLGLLRPYHQQPHHLRIVRKTMEPLTRRFDAGIYEMHNRSVVVVTKGAALADIEHYVAQVRALFSEDPLFIGEDQSQFCSWYDLAQDYDALLRRARQLTEERKATESGSGDDPALVNRLIPNGAAIRPTHLEQIERAIEHADLANILRRQEVCAVIPGLRPEPMFHELYFSMYYLAQTLLPGHNVTSDDFLFRHLTRVLDRRMLA
;
A
#
# COMPACT_ATOMS: atom_id res chain seq x y z
N MET A 1 39.46 15.80 -28.59
CA MET A 1 38.65 14.59 -28.88
C MET A 1 38.85 13.61 -27.73
N ASN A 2 37.90 13.57 -26.79
CA ASN A 2 37.62 12.48 -25.83
C ASN A 2 36.65 12.99 -24.75
N GLU A 3 35.37 13.08 -25.11
CA GLU A 3 34.30 13.10 -24.11
C GLU A 3 34.04 11.65 -23.68
N ARG A 4 34.63 11.27 -22.55
CA ARG A 4 34.23 10.05 -21.85
C ARG A 4 32.86 10.33 -21.23
N THR A 5 31.83 9.82 -21.87
CA THR A 5 30.44 9.80 -21.38
C THR A 5 30.40 8.98 -20.10
N ASN A 6 30.45 9.65 -18.95
CA ASN A 6 30.19 9.04 -17.66
C ASN A 6 28.68 8.78 -17.57
N ARG A 7 28.25 7.60 -18.04
CA ARG A 7 26.87 7.13 -17.92
C ARG A 7 26.67 6.74 -16.45
N GLU A 8 26.35 7.71 -15.61
CA GLU A 8 25.98 7.48 -14.20
C GLU A 8 24.87 6.43 -14.17
N THR A 9 25.23 5.22 -13.71
CA THR A 9 24.28 4.12 -13.61
C THR A 9 23.39 4.42 -12.41
N ARG A 10 22.25 5.08 -12.66
CA ARG A 10 21.24 5.34 -11.64
C ARG A 10 20.87 4.01 -10.97
N ALA A 11 20.99 3.95 -9.64
CA ALA A 11 20.57 2.78 -8.88
C ALA A 11 19.08 2.52 -9.13
N LEU A 12 18.74 1.28 -9.49
CA LEU A 12 17.35 0.89 -9.72
C LEU A 12 16.56 0.96 -8.42
N THR A 13 15.32 1.41 -8.56
CA THR A 13 14.38 1.46 -7.46
C THR A 13 13.81 0.09 -7.14
N TYR A 14 13.21 -0.12 -5.96
CA TYR A 14 12.60 -1.41 -5.63
C TYR A 14 11.45 -1.81 -6.58
N ASP A 15 10.67 -0.84 -7.07
CA ASP A 15 9.61 -1.06 -8.06
C ASP A 15 10.21 -1.59 -9.38
N GLU A 16 11.30 -0.95 -9.85
CA GLU A 16 12.01 -1.37 -11.06
C GLU A 16 12.75 -2.71 -10.88
N LEU A 17 13.34 -2.94 -9.71
CA LEU A 17 14.00 -4.20 -9.36
C LEU A 17 13.01 -5.36 -9.33
N LEU A 18 11.80 -5.14 -8.80
CA LEU A 18 10.72 -6.13 -8.82
C LEU A 18 10.30 -6.43 -10.26
N LEU A 19 10.05 -5.39 -11.06
CA LEU A 19 9.63 -5.56 -12.47
C LEU A 19 10.68 -6.32 -13.28
N ASP A 20 11.95 -5.95 -13.16
CA ASP A 20 13.08 -6.60 -13.82
C ASP A 20 13.22 -8.07 -13.36
N PHE A 21 13.11 -8.31 -12.05
CA PHE A 21 13.13 -9.67 -11.51
C PHE A 21 11.98 -10.53 -12.04
N VAL A 22 10.73 -10.06 -11.96
CA VAL A 22 9.55 -10.80 -12.44
C VAL A 22 9.63 -11.04 -13.94
N THR A 23 10.09 -10.06 -14.73
CA THR A 23 10.26 -10.22 -16.18
C THR A 23 11.24 -11.34 -16.53
N ARG A 24 12.31 -11.53 -15.74
CA ARG A 24 13.25 -12.65 -15.91
C ARG A 24 12.69 -14.01 -15.50
N LEU A 25 11.64 -14.04 -14.68
CA LEU A 25 11.02 -15.29 -14.23
C LEU A 25 10.12 -15.93 -15.27
N ASP A 26 9.93 -15.32 -16.44
CA ASP A 26 9.10 -15.82 -17.53
C ASP A 26 9.32 -17.32 -17.85
N ARG A 27 10.57 -17.79 -17.78
CA ARG A 27 10.94 -19.19 -18.04
C ARG A 27 11.17 -20.03 -16.77
N HIS A 28 11.07 -19.43 -15.59
CA HIS A 28 11.44 -20.03 -14.29
C HIS A 28 10.36 -19.83 -13.22
N ARG A 29 9.11 -20.10 -13.60
CA ARG A 29 7.90 -19.86 -12.79
C ARG A 29 7.61 -20.96 -11.75
N ALA A 30 7.95 -22.21 -12.08
CA ALA A 30 7.55 -23.38 -11.29
C ALA A 30 8.14 -23.34 -9.87
N GLY A 31 7.29 -23.70 -8.89
CA GLY A 31 7.66 -23.76 -7.48
C GLY A 31 7.95 -22.40 -6.87
N ARG A 32 7.44 -21.30 -7.44
CA ARG A 32 7.57 -19.96 -6.87
C ARG A 32 6.22 -19.43 -6.43
N MET A 33 6.21 -18.84 -5.25
CA MET A 33 5.06 -18.16 -4.67
C MET A 33 5.42 -16.71 -4.43
N ALA A 34 4.48 -15.79 -4.67
CA ALA A 34 4.61 -14.41 -4.25
C ALA A 34 3.42 -13.95 -3.41
N CYS A 35 3.68 -13.00 -2.53
CA CYS A 35 2.65 -12.27 -1.80
C CYS A 35 2.95 -10.77 -1.80
N GLU A 36 1.90 -9.95 -1.94
CA GLU A 36 1.95 -8.52 -1.75
C GLU A 36 1.22 -8.17 -0.45
N LEU A 37 1.94 -7.61 0.52
CA LEU A 37 1.40 -7.07 1.76
C LEU A 37 1.06 -5.59 1.57
N HIS A 38 -0.20 -5.22 1.72
CA HIS A 38 -0.68 -3.85 1.49
C HIS A 38 -0.60 -3.01 2.77
N LEU A 39 0.61 -2.68 3.22
CA LEU A 39 0.80 -1.92 4.47
C LEU A 39 0.27 -0.48 4.38
N GLY A 40 0.08 0.04 3.17
CA GLY A 40 -0.59 1.32 2.94
C GLY A 40 -2.03 1.37 3.43
N LEU A 41 -2.67 0.21 3.67
CA LEU A 41 -4.04 0.13 4.18
C LEU A 41 -4.17 0.33 5.69
N LEU A 42 -3.07 0.18 6.43
CA LEU A 42 -3.05 0.33 7.88
C LEU A 42 -3.33 1.78 8.28
N ARG A 43 -3.59 2.06 9.56
CA ARG A 43 -3.66 3.46 10.01
C ARG A 43 -2.30 4.17 9.87
N PRO A 44 -2.25 5.49 9.65
CA PRO A 44 -0.99 6.25 9.54
C PRO A 44 -0.02 6.02 10.72
N TYR A 45 -0.56 5.79 11.92
CA TYR A 45 0.22 5.40 13.09
C TYR A 45 1.00 4.08 12.90
N HIS A 46 0.39 3.07 12.27
CA HIS A 46 1.03 1.78 11.96
C HIS A 46 1.88 1.81 10.68
N GLN A 47 1.86 2.91 9.92
CA GLN A 47 2.68 3.11 8.72
C GLN A 47 4.02 3.81 9.01
N GLN A 48 4.35 4.05 10.28
CA GLN A 48 5.59 4.72 10.67
C GLN A 48 6.83 3.88 10.27
N PRO A 49 7.99 4.51 10.00
CA PRO A 49 9.17 3.80 9.49
C PRO A 49 9.65 2.63 10.36
N HIS A 50 9.43 2.69 11.67
CA HIS A 50 9.80 1.60 12.58
C HIS A 50 8.89 0.38 12.44
N HIS A 51 7.57 0.56 12.20
CA HIS A 51 6.65 -0.55 11.93
C HIS A 51 6.99 -1.24 10.61
N LEU A 52 7.25 -0.47 9.55
CA LEU A 52 7.65 -1.02 8.25
C LEU A 52 8.94 -1.84 8.36
N ARG A 53 9.91 -1.36 9.15
CA ARG A 53 11.16 -2.10 9.44
C ARG A 53 10.90 -3.41 10.18
N ILE A 54 9.96 -3.43 11.12
CA ILE A 54 9.57 -4.66 11.82
C ILE A 54 8.96 -5.64 10.82
N VAL A 55 8.06 -5.20 9.93
CA VAL A 55 7.47 -6.08 8.89
C VAL A 55 8.54 -6.70 8.02
N ARG A 56 9.49 -5.91 7.50
CA ARG A 56 10.62 -6.43 6.71
C ARG A 56 11.40 -7.48 7.49
N LYS A 57 11.72 -7.20 8.76
CA LYS A 57 12.48 -8.11 9.63
C LYS A 57 11.73 -9.42 9.90
N THR A 58 10.40 -9.36 10.04
CA THR A 58 9.54 -10.54 10.19
C THR A 58 9.60 -11.42 8.94
N MET A 59 9.70 -10.84 7.74
CA MET A 59 9.78 -11.58 6.48
C MET A 59 11.21 -12.06 6.13
N GLU A 60 12.25 -11.48 6.74
CA GLU A 60 13.66 -11.79 6.47
C GLU A 60 14.01 -13.29 6.47
N PRO A 61 13.46 -14.15 7.37
CA PRO A 61 13.77 -15.58 7.36
C PRO A 61 13.44 -16.30 6.03
N LEU A 62 12.48 -15.78 5.25
CA LEU A 62 12.15 -16.31 3.93
C LEU A 62 13.31 -16.18 2.93
N THR A 63 14.12 -15.11 3.05
CA THR A 63 15.31 -14.90 2.20
C THR A 63 16.32 -16.03 2.36
N ARG A 64 16.49 -16.52 3.60
CA ARG A 64 17.48 -17.55 3.93
C ARG A 64 16.99 -18.96 3.61
N ARG A 65 15.68 -19.21 3.82
CA ARG A 65 15.08 -20.55 3.68
C ARG A 65 14.61 -20.86 2.26
N PHE A 66 14.15 -19.85 1.52
CA PHE A 66 13.42 -20.04 0.26
C PHE A 66 13.89 -19.09 -0.86
N ASP A 67 15.13 -18.61 -0.79
CA ASP A 67 15.73 -17.73 -1.82
C ASP A 67 14.79 -16.57 -2.19
N ALA A 68 14.21 -15.94 -1.15
CA ALA A 68 13.17 -14.94 -1.32
C ALA A 68 13.75 -13.56 -1.64
N GLY A 69 13.15 -12.88 -2.62
CA GLY A 69 13.31 -11.44 -2.83
C GLY A 69 12.24 -10.68 -2.05
N ILE A 70 12.65 -9.66 -1.28
CA ILE A 70 11.75 -8.76 -0.54
C ILE A 70 11.92 -7.34 -1.08
N TYR A 71 10.83 -6.77 -1.57
CA TYR A 71 10.81 -5.49 -2.25
C TYR A 71 9.83 -4.54 -1.54
N GLU A 72 10.33 -3.42 -1.02
CA GLU A 72 9.51 -2.35 -0.44
C GLU A 72 9.11 -1.38 -1.54
N MET A 73 7.82 -1.31 -1.85
CA MET A 73 7.27 -0.46 -2.91
C MET A 73 7.11 0.99 -2.45
N HIS A 74 7.03 1.91 -3.40
CA HIS A 74 6.81 3.34 -3.12
C HIS A 74 5.52 3.62 -2.34
N ASN A 75 4.49 2.79 -2.54
CA ASN A 75 3.17 2.90 -1.91
C ASN A 75 3.06 2.21 -0.53
N ARG A 76 4.21 1.87 0.07
CA ARG A 76 4.37 1.14 1.34
C ARG A 76 4.00 -0.34 1.29
N SER A 77 3.59 -0.88 0.16
CA SER A 77 3.42 -2.33 0.03
C SER A 77 4.76 -3.07 0.10
N VAL A 78 4.74 -4.29 0.61
CA VAL A 78 5.89 -5.20 0.62
C VAL A 78 5.58 -6.39 -0.26
N VAL A 79 6.31 -6.54 -1.36
CA VAL A 79 6.21 -7.70 -2.24
C VAL A 79 7.29 -8.69 -1.88
N VAL A 80 6.92 -9.94 -1.65
CA VAL A 80 7.85 -11.05 -1.39
C VAL A 80 7.66 -12.09 -2.48
N VAL A 81 8.76 -12.52 -3.11
CA VAL A 81 8.76 -13.58 -4.11
C VAL A 81 9.73 -14.66 -3.67
N THR A 82 9.25 -15.89 -3.52
CA THR A 82 10.00 -17.04 -2.98
C THR A 82 10.25 -18.10 -4.06
N LYS A 83 11.17 -19.02 -3.77
CA LYS A 83 11.39 -20.24 -4.55
C LYS A 83 11.43 -21.45 -3.62
N GLY A 84 10.53 -22.40 -3.84
CA GLY A 84 10.41 -23.65 -3.08
C GLY A 84 9.66 -23.52 -1.76
N ALA A 85 9.05 -22.38 -1.46
CA ALA A 85 8.17 -22.24 -0.30
C ALA A 85 6.76 -22.74 -0.65
N ALA A 86 6.14 -23.51 0.25
CA ALA A 86 4.71 -23.76 0.17
C ALA A 86 3.94 -22.50 0.63
N LEU A 87 2.66 -22.38 0.23
CA LEU A 87 1.78 -21.30 0.68
C LEU A 87 1.79 -21.17 2.21
N ALA A 88 1.66 -22.29 2.92
CA ALA A 88 1.64 -22.35 4.39
C ALA A 88 2.93 -21.80 5.04
N ASP A 89 4.10 -21.97 4.39
CA ASP A 89 5.37 -21.44 4.90
C ASP A 89 5.37 -19.91 4.91
N ILE A 90 4.75 -19.28 3.90
CA ILE A 90 4.66 -17.83 3.78
C ILE A 90 3.51 -17.29 4.65
N GLU A 91 2.37 -17.97 4.65
CA GLU A 91 1.20 -17.63 5.47
C GLU A 91 1.56 -17.52 6.94
N HIS A 92 2.46 -18.36 7.44
CA HIS A 92 2.99 -18.27 8.79
C HIS A 92 3.58 -16.88 9.10
N TYR A 93 4.41 -16.33 8.20
CA TYR A 93 4.99 -15.00 8.39
C TYR A 93 3.98 -13.88 8.16
N VAL A 94 3.06 -14.04 7.20
CA VAL A 94 1.96 -13.09 7.00
C VAL A 94 1.06 -13.02 8.25
N ALA A 95 0.77 -14.14 8.90
CA ALA A 95 0.01 -14.19 10.15
C ALA A 95 0.74 -13.49 11.30
N GLN A 96 2.08 -13.64 11.39
CA GLN A 96 2.87 -12.85 12.35
C GLN A 96 2.76 -11.35 12.08
N VAL A 97 2.83 -10.93 10.82
CA VAL A 97 2.65 -9.52 10.45
C VAL A 97 1.24 -9.03 10.83
N ARG A 98 0.20 -9.82 10.59
CA ARG A 98 -1.18 -9.47 11.03
C ARG A 98 -1.26 -9.31 12.54
N ALA A 99 -0.65 -10.22 13.30
CA ALA A 99 -0.64 -10.16 14.76
C ALA A 99 0.06 -8.90 15.30
N LEU A 100 1.08 -8.37 14.62
CA LEU A 100 1.73 -7.11 14.99
C LEU A 100 0.79 -5.91 14.93
N PHE A 101 -0.28 -6.01 14.14
CA PHE A 101 -1.24 -4.93 13.91
C PHE A 101 -2.66 -5.34 14.32
N SER A 102 -2.82 -6.29 15.25
CA SER A 102 -4.15 -6.83 15.63
C SER A 102 -5.15 -5.77 16.12
N GLU A 103 -4.65 -4.62 16.58
CA GLU A 103 -5.47 -3.47 17.00
C GLU A 103 -5.85 -2.52 15.85
N ASP A 104 -5.37 -2.78 14.63
CA ASP A 104 -5.76 -2.01 13.46
C ASP A 104 -7.16 -2.43 12.97
N PRO A 105 -8.07 -1.47 12.70
CA PRO A 105 -9.39 -1.75 12.17
C PRO A 105 -9.41 -2.62 10.92
N LEU A 106 -8.32 -2.61 10.12
CA LEU A 106 -8.16 -3.48 8.97
C LEU A 106 -8.35 -4.98 9.30
N PHE A 107 -8.11 -5.39 10.55
CA PHE A 107 -8.19 -6.78 10.99
C PHE A 107 -9.41 -7.11 11.87
N ILE A 108 -10.27 -6.14 12.16
CA ILE A 108 -11.44 -6.33 13.03
C ILE A 108 -12.66 -6.87 12.24
N GLY A 109 -12.71 -6.66 10.92
CA GLY A 109 -13.80 -7.14 10.04
C GLY A 109 -13.59 -8.56 9.47
N GLU A 110 -14.64 -9.09 8.83
CA GLU A 110 -14.62 -10.43 8.20
C GLU A 110 -13.71 -10.51 6.96
N ASP A 111 -13.50 -9.39 6.26
CA ASP A 111 -12.75 -9.35 5.00
C ASP A 111 -11.29 -8.92 5.20
N GLN A 112 -10.48 -9.83 5.74
CA GLN A 112 -9.03 -9.67 5.91
C GLN A 112 -8.22 -9.98 4.64
N SER A 113 -8.91 -10.33 3.54
CA SER A 113 -8.29 -10.73 2.28
C SER A 113 -7.55 -9.57 1.62
N GLN A 114 -7.99 -8.34 1.89
CA GLN A 114 -7.44 -7.11 1.30
C GLN A 114 -6.02 -6.79 1.76
N PHE A 115 -5.60 -7.32 2.92
CA PHE A 115 -4.27 -7.06 3.44
C PHE A 115 -3.16 -7.76 2.65
N CYS A 116 -3.47 -8.89 2.01
CA CYS A 116 -2.47 -9.70 1.33
C CYS A 116 -3.01 -10.32 0.04
N SER A 117 -2.36 -10.01 -1.08
CA SER A 117 -2.62 -10.65 -2.37
C SER A 117 -1.61 -11.78 -2.60
N TRP A 118 -2.09 -12.93 -3.05
CA TRP A 118 -1.28 -14.12 -3.31
C TRP A 118 -1.16 -14.39 -4.80
N TYR A 119 -0.01 -14.94 -5.19
CA TYR A 119 0.27 -15.33 -6.57
C TYR A 119 1.04 -16.65 -6.57
N ASP A 120 0.47 -17.70 -7.17
CA ASP A 120 1.23 -18.89 -7.56
C ASP A 120 1.81 -18.62 -8.94
N LEU A 121 3.13 -18.46 -9.07
CA LEU A 121 3.71 -18.03 -10.35
C LEU A 121 3.54 -19.06 -11.46
N ALA A 122 3.23 -20.32 -11.14
CA ALA A 122 2.87 -21.30 -12.17
C ALA A 122 1.56 -20.92 -12.91
N GLN A 123 0.63 -20.25 -12.23
CA GLN A 123 -0.70 -19.89 -12.76
C GLN A 123 -0.88 -18.37 -12.92
N ASP A 124 -0.41 -17.59 -11.96
CA ASP A 124 -0.67 -16.15 -11.80
C ASP A 124 0.48 -15.25 -12.25
N TYR A 125 1.46 -15.78 -13.00
CA TYR A 125 2.61 -15.01 -13.49
C TYR A 125 2.20 -13.71 -14.18
N ASP A 126 1.23 -13.77 -15.09
CA ASP A 126 0.79 -12.59 -15.83
C ASP A 126 0.11 -11.56 -14.92
N ALA A 127 -0.55 -12.00 -13.84
CA ALA A 127 -1.15 -11.11 -12.85
C ALA A 127 -0.07 -10.37 -12.06
N LEU A 128 0.95 -11.07 -11.57
CA LEU A 128 2.08 -10.46 -10.86
C LEU A 128 2.88 -9.51 -11.78
N LEU A 129 3.09 -9.89 -13.05
CA LEU A 129 3.78 -9.05 -14.03
C LEU A 129 3.01 -7.76 -14.32
N ARG A 130 1.68 -7.85 -14.49
CA ARG A 130 0.83 -6.66 -14.63
C ARG A 130 0.91 -5.78 -13.39
N ARG A 131 0.88 -6.37 -12.19
CA ARG A 131 1.00 -5.63 -10.94
C ARG A 131 2.34 -4.91 -10.80
N ALA A 132 3.46 -5.57 -11.11
CA ALA A 132 4.79 -4.97 -11.06
C ALA A 132 4.95 -3.80 -12.06
N ARG A 133 4.36 -3.92 -13.27
CA ARG A 133 4.31 -2.82 -14.24
C ARG A 133 3.50 -1.64 -13.70
N GLN A 134 2.33 -1.92 -13.14
CA GLN A 134 1.47 -0.89 -12.54
C GLN A 134 2.20 -0.12 -11.45
N LEU A 135 2.87 -0.81 -10.50
CA LEU A 135 3.65 -0.18 -9.43
C LEU A 135 4.77 0.73 -9.98
N THR A 136 5.43 0.31 -11.05
CA THR A 136 6.47 1.12 -11.70
C THR A 136 5.90 2.37 -12.38
N GLU A 137 4.77 2.24 -13.07
CA GLU A 137 4.11 3.37 -13.74
C GLU A 137 3.49 4.35 -12.74
N GLU A 138 2.86 3.86 -11.66
CA GLU A 138 2.37 4.68 -10.55
C GLU A 138 3.49 5.56 -9.98
N ARG A 139 4.68 4.97 -9.76
CA ARG A 139 5.85 5.70 -9.29
C ARG A 139 6.34 6.76 -10.28
N LYS A 140 6.46 6.42 -11.57
CA LYS A 140 6.88 7.37 -12.60
C LYS A 140 5.90 8.53 -12.74
N ALA A 141 4.60 8.29 -12.58
CA ALA A 141 3.58 9.33 -12.58
C ALA A 141 3.78 10.29 -11.39
N THR A 142 4.09 9.76 -10.20
CA THR A 142 4.45 10.58 -9.03
C THR A 142 5.73 11.39 -9.25
N GLU A 143 6.74 10.85 -9.95
CA GLU A 143 8.02 11.53 -10.25
C GLU A 143 7.91 12.55 -11.40
N SER A 144 7.06 12.31 -12.39
CA SER A 144 6.88 13.20 -13.57
C SER A 144 5.96 14.40 -13.27
N GLY A 145 5.08 14.28 -12.27
CA GLY A 145 4.26 15.40 -11.77
C GLY A 145 5.04 16.44 -10.95
N SER A 146 6.30 16.17 -10.59
CA SER A 146 7.19 17.02 -9.78
C SER A 146 8.18 17.86 -10.62
N GLY A 147 7.72 18.50 -11.68
CA GLY A 147 8.50 19.41 -12.51
C GLY A 147 8.62 20.84 -11.96
N ASP A 148 9.17 21.03 -10.76
CA ASP A 148 9.74 22.31 -10.32
C ASP A 148 10.88 22.05 -9.30
N ASP A 149 12.10 22.33 -9.75
CA ASP A 149 13.37 22.50 -9.03
C ASP A 149 13.73 21.52 -7.87
N PRO A 150 14.55 20.47 -8.13
CA PRO A 150 14.89 19.42 -7.15
C PRO A 150 15.73 19.88 -5.95
N ALA A 151 16.24 21.13 -5.93
CA ALA A 151 17.12 21.61 -4.86
C ALA A 151 16.41 22.21 -3.64
N LEU A 152 15.13 22.61 -3.77
CA LEU A 152 14.39 23.27 -2.69
C LEU A 152 13.44 22.33 -1.92
N VAL A 153 12.87 21.33 -2.60
CA VAL A 153 11.80 20.48 -2.04
C VAL A 153 12.34 19.38 -1.12
N ASN A 154 13.59 18.96 -1.32
CA ASN A 154 14.21 17.86 -0.57
C ASN A 154 14.52 18.18 0.91
N ARG A 155 14.18 19.38 1.39
CA ARG A 155 14.40 19.80 2.78
C ARG A 155 13.15 19.88 3.65
N LEU A 156 11.93 19.71 3.10
CA LEU A 156 10.72 20.00 3.89
C LEU A 156 9.59 18.97 3.87
N ILE A 157 9.58 17.94 3.01
CA ILE A 157 8.49 16.95 3.05
C ILE A 157 9.03 15.53 2.79
N PRO A 158 9.09 14.66 3.81
CA PRO A 158 9.32 13.24 3.59
C PRO A 158 8.01 12.57 3.14
N ASN A 159 8.01 12.08 1.90
CA ASN A 159 7.02 11.20 1.26
C ASN A 159 5.83 11.86 0.56
N GLY A 160 5.89 11.90 -0.78
CA GLY A 160 4.78 12.23 -1.68
C GLY A 160 4.84 13.64 -2.24
N ALA A 161 4.46 13.80 -3.51
CA ALA A 161 4.31 15.12 -4.11
C ALA A 161 3.20 15.90 -3.39
N ALA A 162 3.49 17.14 -3.02
CA ALA A 162 2.52 18.04 -2.41
C ALA A 162 1.37 18.32 -3.39
N ILE A 163 0.14 18.20 -2.92
CA ILE A 163 -1.05 18.49 -3.73
C ILE A 163 -1.10 20.00 -3.99
N ARG A 164 -1.05 20.40 -5.27
CA ARG A 164 -1.17 21.81 -5.66
C ARG A 164 -2.62 22.29 -5.47
N PRO A 165 -2.85 23.56 -5.12
CA PRO A 165 -4.21 24.11 -4.93
C PRO A 165 -5.15 23.88 -6.12
N THR A 166 -4.60 23.83 -7.35
CA THR A 166 -5.36 23.57 -8.58
C THR A 166 -5.94 22.16 -8.67
N HIS A 167 -5.41 21.18 -7.92
CA HIS A 167 -5.94 19.82 -7.89
C HIS A 167 -7.07 19.67 -6.86
N LEU A 168 -7.20 20.58 -5.89
CA LEU A 168 -8.15 20.44 -4.79
C LEU A 168 -9.61 20.39 -5.26
N GLU A 169 -9.99 21.28 -6.18
CA GLU A 169 -11.36 21.36 -6.68
C GLU A 169 -11.75 20.11 -7.48
N GLN A 170 -10.80 19.51 -8.20
CA GLN A 170 -11.02 18.25 -8.92
C GLN A 170 -11.21 17.07 -7.94
N ILE A 171 -10.48 17.09 -6.82
CA ILE A 171 -10.58 16.10 -5.75
C ILE A 171 -11.94 16.20 -5.05
N GLU A 172 -12.36 17.40 -4.72
CA GLU A 172 -13.66 17.65 -4.09
C GLU A 172 -14.79 17.12 -4.97
N ARG A 173 -14.78 17.44 -6.27
CA ARG A 173 -15.78 16.91 -7.21
C ARG A 173 -15.71 15.39 -7.33
N ALA A 174 -14.52 14.79 -7.31
CA ALA A 174 -14.37 13.34 -7.30
C ALA A 174 -14.96 12.72 -6.03
N ILE A 175 -14.72 13.32 -4.85
CA ILE A 175 -15.34 12.90 -3.59
C ILE A 175 -16.86 13.07 -3.63
N GLU A 176 -17.40 14.11 -4.25
CA GLU A 176 -18.86 14.32 -4.34
C GLU A 176 -19.54 13.26 -5.22
N HIS A 177 -18.89 12.83 -6.30
CA HIS A 177 -19.50 11.98 -7.33
C HIS A 177 -19.07 10.50 -7.28
N ALA A 178 -18.05 10.15 -6.50
CA ALA A 178 -17.57 8.77 -6.41
C ALA A 178 -18.62 7.83 -5.82
N ASP A 179 -18.69 6.59 -6.30
CA ASP A 179 -19.45 5.54 -5.61
C ASP A 179 -18.66 5.04 -4.40
N LEU A 180 -19.05 5.52 -3.20
CA LEU A 180 -18.37 5.18 -1.95
C LEU A 180 -18.92 3.92 -1.30
N ALA A 181 -19.97 3.29 -1.85
CA ALA A 181 -20.62 2.12 -1.23
C ALA A 181 -19.65 0.95 -1.07
N ASN A 182 -18.70 0.79 -2.00
CA ASN A 182 -17.70 -0.28 -1.98
C ASN A 182 -16.49 0.02 -1.07
N ILE A 183 -16.35 1.26 -0.59
CA ILE A 183 -15.24 1.71 0.26
C ILE A 183 -15.69 1.93 1.71
N LEU A 184 -17.01 2.14 1.90
CA LEU A 184 -17.65 2.32 3.19
C LEU A 184 -17.74 0.98 3.95
N ARG A 185 -17.23 0.95 5.17
CA ARG A 185 -17.39 -0.15 6.11
C ARG A 185 -18.31 0.27 7.25
N ARG A 186 -19.07 -0.68 7.79
CA ARG A 186 -19.91 -0.50 8.98
C ARG A 186 -19.36 -1.36 10.09
N GLN A 187 -18.93 -0.74 11.18
CA GLN A 187 -18.41 -1.43 12.35
C GLN A 187 -19.46 -1.38 13.46
N GLU A 188 -19.89 -2.54 13.95
CA GLU A 188 -20.80 -2.61 15.09
C GLU A 188 -20.11 -2.17 16.38
N VAL A 189 -20.76 -1.28 17.12
CA VAL A 189 -20.34 -0.88 18.47
C VAL A 189 -21.31 -1.46 19.47
N CYS A 190 -20.79 -2.35 20.32
CA CYS A 190 -21.60 -3.11 21.28
C CYS A 190 -21.40 -2.60 22.71
N ALA A 191 -22.49 -2.55 23.49
CA ALA A 191 -22.44 -2.43 24.93
C ALA A 191 -21.98 -3.75 25.54
N VAL A 192 -20.97 -3.71 26.41
CA VAL A 192 -20.53 -4.86 27.19
C VAL A 192 -20.88 -4.62 28.66
N ILE A 193 -21.92 -5.30 29.14
CA ILE A 193 -22.38 -5.24 30.53
C ILE A 193 -22.03 -6.58 31.21
N PRO A 194 -21.37 -6.57 32.39
CA PRO A 194 -21.01 -7.82 33.08
C PRO A 194 -22.22 -8.73 33.30
N GLY A 195 -22.10 -9.99 32.86
CA GLY A 195 -23.16 -11.01 33.00
C GLY A 195 -24.21 -11.02 31.89
N LEU A 196 -24.15 -10.07 30.94
CA LEU A 196 -25.01 -10.05 29.75
C LEU A 196 -24.18 -10.30 28.48
N ARG A 197 -24.85 -10.73 27.41
CA ARG A 197 -24.21 -10.82 26.09
C ARG A 197 -24.02 -9.41 25.53
N PRO A 198 -22.93 -9.14 24.78
CA PRO A 198 -22.74 -7.86 24.11
C PRO A 198 -23.95 -7.52 23.22
N GLU A 199 -24.46 -6.30 23.35
CA GLU A 199 -25.63 -5.83 22.60
C GLU A 199 -25.21 -4.72 21.63
N PRO A 200 -25.48 -4.83 20.32
CA PRO A 200 -25.12 -3.79 19.35
C PRO A 200 -25.96 -2.53 19.59
N MET A 201 -25.29 -1.40 19.85
CA MET A 201 -25.93 -0.12 20.11
C MET A 201 -26.04 0.75 18.87
N PHE A 202 -24.97 0.79 18.06
CA PHE A 202 -24.90 1.59 16.85
C PHE A 202 -23.83 1.05 15.89
N HIS A 203 -23.76 1.64 14.70
CA HIS A 203 -22.74 1.34 13.69
C HIS A 203 -21.88 2.57 13.47
N GLU A 204 -20.56 2.42 13.59
CA GLU A 204 -19.59 3.39 13.12
C GLU A 204 -19.38 3.23 11.62
N LEU A 205 -19.41 4.34 10.89
CA LEU A 205 -19.12 4.38 9.46
C LEU A 205 -17.63 4.65 9.27
N TYR A 206 -16.94 3.73 8.62
CA TYR A 206 -15.50 3.78 8.44
C TYR A 206 -15.10 3.80 6.96
N PHE A 207 -14.07 4.56 6.63
CA PHE A 207 -13.48 4.63 5.29
C PHE A 207 -11.96 4.44 5.36
N SER A 208 -11.41 3.64 4.44
CA SER A 208 -9.97 3.63 4.21
C SER A 208 -9.57 4.84 3.38
N MET A 209 -8.91 5.81 4.03
CA MET A 209 -8.40 6.99 3.34
C MET A 209 -7.34 6.66 2.28
N TYR A 210 -6.64 5.53 2.41
CA TYR A 210 -5.71 5.07 1.39
C TYR A 210 -6.43 4.57 0.14
N TYR A 211 -7.43 3.69 0.28
CA TYR A 211 -8.21 3.22 -0.88
C TYR A 211 -8.97 4.36 -1.52
N LEU A 212 -9.52 5.27 -0.71
CA LEU A 212 -10.14 6.49 -1.19
C LEU A 212 -9.12 7.35 -1.98
N ALA A 213 -7.93 7.59 -1.42
CA ALA A 213 -6.88 8.35 -2.08
C ALA A 213 -6.43 7.67 -3.39
N GLN A 214 -6.27 6.35 -3.43
CA GLN A 214 -5.93 5.64 -4.68
C GLN A 214 -7.04 5.70 -5.72
N THR A 215 -8.30 5.68 -5.29
CA THR A 215 -9.46 5.73 -6.18
C THR A 215 -9.65 7.13 -6.77
N LEU A 216 -9.42 8.17 -5.96
CA LEU A 216 -9.69 9.56 -6.34
C LEU A 216 -8.46 10.30 -6.86
N LEU A 217 -7.28 9.94 -6.39
CA LEU A 217 -5.98 10.59 -6.64
C LEU A 217 -4.82 9.58 -6.69
N PRO A 218 -4.83 8.69 -7.69
CA PRO A 218 -3.71 7.78 -7.87
C PRO A 218 -2.39 8.56 -7.97
N GLY A 219 -1.37 8.11 -7.23
CA GLY A 219 -0.01 8.70 -7.24
C GLY A 219 0.24 9.91 -6.33
N HIS A 220 -0.74 10.39 -5.54
CA HIS A 220 -0.55 11.51 -4.60
C HIS A 220 -0.68 11.06 -3.14
N ASN A 221 0.18 11.58 -2.25
CA ASN A 221 0.09 11.28 -0.82
C ASN A 221 -0.80 12.29 -0.10
N VAL A 222 -2.09 11.98 -0.07
CA VAL A 222 -3.14 12.79 0.57
C VAL A 222 -2.97 12.85 2.10
N THR A 223 -2.21 11.92 2.68
CA THR A 223 -1.98 11.80 4.13
C THR A 223 -0.72 12.53 4.62
N SER A 224 0.08 13.10 3.71
CA SER A 224 1.32 13.81 4.07
C SER A 224 1.10 15.26 4.49
N ASP A 225 -0.06 15.84 4.22
CA ASP A 225 -0.42 17.21 4.58
C ASP A 225 -1.63 17.20 5.51
N ASP A 226 -1.40 17.57 6.78
CA ASP A 226 -2.42 17.57 7.84
C ASP A 226 -3.60 18.53 7.56
N PHE A 227 -3.39 19.62 6.82
CA PHE A 227 -4.45 20.57 6.50
C PHE A 227 -5.32 20.05 5.37
N LEU A 228 -4.68 19.53 4.33
CA LEU A 228 -5.35 18.89 3.21
C LEU A 228 -6.14 17.66 3.66
N PHE A 229 -5.54 16.81 4.49
CA PHE A 229 -6.20 15.66 5.08
C PHE A 229 -7.46 16.07 5.84
N ARG A 230 -7.35 17.03 6.77
CA ARG A 230 -8.50 17.55 7.53
C ARG A 230 -9.58 18.15 6.64
N HIS A 231 -9.19 18.79 5.54
CA HIS A 231 -10.13 19.38 4.61
C HIS A 231 -10.92 18.33 3.83
N LEU A 232 -10.23 17.34 3.27
CA LEU A 232 -10.87 16.26 2.51
C LEU A 232 -11.76 15.36 3.38
N THR A 233 -11.34 15.06 4.61
CA THR A 233 -12.21 14.36 5.57
C THR A 233 -13.48 15.16 5.86
N ARG A 234 -13.40 16.49 5.98
CA ARG A 234 -14.59 17.33 6.19
C ARG A 234 -15.56 17.31 5.00
N VAL A 235 -15.02 17.28 3.78
CA VAL A 235 -15.84 17.17 2.55
C VAL A 235 -16.55 15.82 2.52
N LEU A 236 -15.84 14.76 2.88
CA LEU A 236 -16.39 13.41 2.97
C LEU A 236 -17.47 13.28 4.05
N ASP A 237 -17.20 13.80 5.24
CA ASP A 237 -18.14 13.80 6.37
C ASP A 237 -19.44 14.54 6.01
N ARG A 238 -19.33 15.70 5.33
CA ARG A 238 -20.50 16.46 4.87
C ARG A 238 -21.36 15.66 3.90
N ARG A 239 -20.73 14.94 2.96
CA ARG A 239 -21.45 14.08 2.02
C ARG A 239 -22.18 12.94 2.74
N MET A 240 -21.58 12.39 3.80
CA MET A 240 -22.15 11.28 4.56
C MET A 240 -23.32 11.69 5.45
N LEU A 241 -23.41 12.97 5.80
CA LEU A 241 -24.48 13.53 6.63
C LEU A 241 -25.61 14.17 5.81
N ALA A 242 -25.46 14.30 4.49
CA ALA A 242 -26.45 14.86 3.56
C ALA A 242 -27.41 13.77 3.06
#